data_AF-A0A662CAS5-F1
#
_entry.id   AF-A0A662CAS5-F1
#
_cell.length_a   1.000
_cell.length_b   1.000
_cell.length_c   1.000
_cell.angle_alpha   90.00
_cell.angle_beta   90.00
_cell.angle_gamma   90.00
#
_symmetry.space_group_name_H-M   'P 1'
#
loop_
_entity.id
_entity.type
_entity.pdbx_description
1 polymer ?
#
loop_
_entity_poly.entity_id
_entity_poly.type
_entity_poly.pdbx_seq_one_letter_code
_entity_poly.pdbx_strand_id
1 'polypeptide(L)'
;MSIVILFAIGAFMVISTGSNRKDLFSNSEDLSSGTGGFLFYAESTVPVLRQLNDPEVQYEYGLGEGYSFVQLRKADGDDASCLNLNKIVSPQVLGVDPSLLEGRYSFVTRTPYLDEQHPWLSLQQELPGGLIPAIADETVIKWGLGLSVGDTLHYTNSNGGSMELLLIGGLAPSVFQGNVIIANENFLEHFPESSGTHVFLVDGALTDTTLIRSELGRGFRDLGWDMQLTSERLAEFNSVTNAYLSIFLVMGALGLLLGTFGLVVVLSRSILERKQEIALLKAVGYSQENIRSLVVREYLILLLVGIVSGFFSAIIATLPSILSTHTGTSFSSIILWLAILIINGWLWIQLITRSALKDTSIYAALRND
;
A
#
# COMPACT_ATOMS: atom_id res chain seq x y z
N MET A 1 -5.43 15.44 -32.66
CA MET A 1 -5.01 16.05 -31.37
C MET A 1 -5.89 15.61 -30.20
N SER A 2 -7.19 15.91 -30.17
CA SER A 2 -8.06 15.62 -29.02
C SER A 2 -8.12 14.14 -28.60
N ILE A 3 -8.10 13.20 -29.57
CA ILE A 3 -8.06 11.76 -29.30
C ILE A 3 -6.79 11.37 -28.52
N VAL A 4 -5.63 11.88 -28.94
CA VAL A 4 -4.34 11.58 -28.32
C VAL A 4 -4.32 12.07 -26.87
N ILE A 5 -4.86 13.26 -26.62
CA ILE A 5 -4.94 13.86 -25.27
C ILE A 5 -5.83 13.01 -24.34
N LEU A 6 -6.99 12.56 -24.81
CA LEU A 6 -7.90 11.72 -24.01
C LEU A 6 -7.26 10.38 -23.62
N PHE A 7 -6.58 9.72 -24.57
CA PHE A 7 -5.84 8.49 -24.26
C PHE A 7 -4.64 8.71 -23.35
N ALA A 8 -3.93 9.83 -23.51
CA ALA A 8 -2.82 10.19 -22.64
C ALA A 8 -3.29 10.39 -21.19
N ILE A 9 -4.40 11.11 -20.97
CA ILE A 9 -4.97 11.33 -19.63
C ILE A 9 -5.47 10.01 -19.01
N GLY A 10 -6.19 9.18 -19.79
CA GLY A 10 -6.68 7.89 -19.31
C GLY A 10 -5.56 6.93 -18.95
N ALA A 11 -4.55 6.81 -19.82
CA ALA A 11 -3.35 6.02 -19.56
C ALA A 11 -2.59 6.53 -18.32
N PHE A 12 -2.41 7.85 -18.21
CA PHE A 12 -1.77 8.48 -17.07
C PHE A 12 -2.45 8.12 -15.74
N MET A 13 -3.76 8.33 -15.64
CA MET A 13 -4.50 8.05 -14.40
C MET A 13 -4.45 6.57 -14.01
N VAL A 14 -4.67 5.67 -14.97
CA VAL A 14 -4.69 4.23 -14.70
C VAL A 14 -3.30 3.73 -14.28
N ILE A 15 -2.23 4.15 -14.95
CA ILE A 15 -0.86 3.73 -14.63
C ILE A 15 -0.42 4.31 -13.28
N SER A 16 -0.68 5.61 -13.04
CA SER A 16 -0.34 6.27 -11.79
C SER A 16 -1.07 5.63 -10.60
N THR A 17 -2.37 5.34 -10.75
CA THR A 17 -3.16 4.72 -9.68
C THR A 17 -2.78 3.25 -9.48
N GLY A 18 -2.62 2.50 -10.57
CA GLY A 18 -2.21 1.09 -10.53
C GLY A 18 -0.83 0.88 -9.91
N SER A 19 0.12 1.78 -10.18
CA SER A 19 1.46 1.74 -9.61
C SER A 19 1.48 1.98 -8.10
N ASN A 20 0.54 2.77 -7.57
CA ASN A 20 0.50 3.11 -6.15
C ASN A 20 -0.37 2.15 -5.31
N ARG A 21 -1.03 1.17 -5.94
CA ARG A 21 -1.76 0.13 -5.21
C ARG A 21 -0.77 -0.87 -4.61
N LYS A 22 -0.64 -0.84 -3.30
CA LYS A 22 0.16 -1.82 -2.55
C LYS A 22 -0.56 -3.17 -2.53
N ASP A 23 0.12 -4.24 -2.90
CA ASP A 23 -0.34 -5.60 -2.64
C ASP A 23 0.15 -5.99 -1.24
N LEU A 24 -0.70 -5.75 -0.24
CA LEU A 24 -0.38 -5.92 1.19
C LEU A 24 -0.26 -7.40 1.60
N PHE A 25 -0.69 -8.33 0.75
CA PHE A 25 -0.66 -9.77 1.03
C PHE A 25 0.52 -10.46 0.34
N SER A 26 0.92 -10.01 -0.85
CA SER A 26 2.00 -10.68 -1.61
C SER A 26 3.38 -10.69 -0.94
N ASN A 27 3.66 -9.72 -0.05
CA ASN A 27 4.97 -9.55 0.58
C ASN A 27 4.91 -9.63 2.12
N SER A 28 3.87 -10.23 2.70
CA SER A 28 3.70 -10.28 4.16
C SER A 28 4.73 -11.15 4.88
N GLU A 29 5.46 -12.01 4.17
CA GLU A 29 6.55 -12.82 4.71
C GLU A 29 7.92 -12.11 4.65
N ASP A 30 8.04 -11.01 3.91
CA ASP A 30 9.28 -10.26 3.82
C ASP A 30 9.56 -9.55 5.15
N LEU A 31 10.77 -9.77 5.69
CA LEU A 31 11.23 -9.18 6.94
C LEU A 31 11.20 -7.65 6.89
N SER A 32 11.42 -7.04 5.72
CA SER A 32 11.45 -5.58 5.54
C SER A 32 10.06 -4.95 5.41
N SER A 33 9.00 -5.77 5.31
CA SER A 33 7.63 -5.31 5.11
C SER A 33 7.00 -4.70 6.38
N GLY A 34 5.81 -4.12 6.24
CA GLY A 34 5.04 -3.58 7.37
C GLY A 34 4.58 -4.63 8.40
N THR A 35 4.62 -5.92 8.05
CA THR A 35 4.34 -7.02 9.01
C THR A 35 5.60 -7.46 9.75
N GLY A 36 6.78 -7.05 9.30
CA GLY A 36 8.07 -7.53 9.82
C GLY A 36 8.34 -9.00 9.52
N GLY A 37 7.58 -9.63 8.62
CA GLY A 37 7.60 -11.07 8.38
C GLY A 37 6.93 -11.92 9.47
N PHE A 38 6.29 -11.30 10.47
CA PHE A 38 5.52 -12.04 11.47
C PHE A 38 4.18 -12.50 10.92
N LEU A 39 3.71 -13.67 11.35
CA LEU A 39 2.46 -14.27 10.88
C LEU A 39 1.25 -13.67 11.59
N PHE A 40 1.30 -13.60 12.92
CA PHE A 40 0.20 -13.09 13.73
C PHE A 40 0.62 -11.91 14.60
N TYR A 41 -0.34 -11.00 14.77
CA TYR A 41 -0.34 -10.01 15.84
C TYR A 41 -1.45 -10.42 16.82
N ALA A 42 -1.11 -10.53 18.10
CA ALA A 42 -2.03 -10.92 19.14
C ALA A 42 -1.97 -9.98 20.33
N GLU A 43 -3.11 -9.81 21.01
CA GLU A 43 -3.21 -9.11 22.29
C GLU A 43 -3.86 -10.03 23.33
N SER A 44 -3.43 -9.89 24.59
CA SER A 44 -4.07 -10.56 25.73
C SER A 44 -4.70 -9.52 26.65
N THR A 45 -5.89 -9.84 27.15
CA THR A 45 -6.59 -9.00 28.14
C THR A 45 -5.91 -9.11 29.51
N VAL A 46 -5.39 -10.29 29.84
CA VAL A 46 -4.63 -10.54 31.06
C VAL A 46 -3.14 -10.57 30.72
N PRO A 47 -2.28 -9.89 31.51
CA PRO A 47 -0.85 -9.89 31.26
C PRO A 47 -0.21 -11.27 31.39
N VAL A 48 0.65 -11.61 30.42
CA VAL A 48 1.52 -12.79 30.50
C VAL A 48 2.80 -12.39 31.23
N LEU A 49 3.07 -13.00 32.39
CA LEU A 49 4.25 -12.67 33.21
C LEU A 49 5.51 -13.45 32.78
N ARG A 50 5.35 -14.57 32.08
CA ARG A 50 6.43 -15.50 31.74
C ARG A 50 6.87 -15.35 30.29
N GLN A 51 8.10 -15.78 30.00
CA GLN A 51 8.61 -15.80 28.64
C GLN A 51 8.07 -17.00 27.88
N LEU A 52 7.32 -16.76 26.81
CA LEU A 52 6.66 -17.80 26.00
C LEU A 52 7.63 -18.59 25.11
N ASN A 53 8.87 -18.11 24.95
CA ASN A 53 9.93 -18.84 24.25
C ASN A 53 10.69 -19.81 25.18
N ASP A 54 10.39 -19.83 26.48
CA ASP A 54 10.98 -20.80 27.41
C ASP A 54 10.33 -22.19 27.20
N PRO A 55 11.10 -23.25 26.94
CA PRO A 55 10.57 -24.61 26.73
C PRO A 55 9.69 -25.12 27.88
N GLU A 56 9.98 -24.75 29.14
CA GLU A 56 9.15 -25.17 30.28
C GLU A 56 7.78 -24.50 30.23
N VAL A 57 7.75 -23.22 29.85
CA VAL A 57 6.52 -22.43 29.69
C VAL A 57 5.71 -22.95 28.51
N GLN A 58 6.36 -23.25 27.39
CA GLN A 58 5.70 -23.82 26.21
C GLN A 58 5.02 -25.15 26.54
N TYR A 59 5.69 -26.03 27.27
CA TYR A 59 5.13 -27.30 27.72
C TYR A 59 3.90 -27.10 28.62
N GLU A 60 3.95 -26.16 29.56
CA GLU A 60 2.84 -25.88 30.47
C GLU A 60 1.60 -25.33 29.75
N TYR A 61 1.79 -24.43 28.79
CA TYR A 61 0.70 -23.89 27.97
C TYR A 61 0.27 -24.84 26.83
N GLY A 62 0.92 -26.00 26.68
CA GLY A 62 0.63 -26.97 25.64
C GLY A 62 0.90 -26.43 24.22
N LEU A 63 1.94 -25.60 24.10
CA LEU A 63 2.37 -25.01 22.83
C LEU A 63 3.27 -26.00 22.07
N GLY A 64 3.01 -26.15 20.77
CA GLY A 64 3.83 -26.97 19.88
C GLY A 64 5.17 -26.33 19.53
N GLU A 65 6.01 -27.09 18.82
CA GLU A 65 7.22 -26.57 18.19
C GLU A 65 6.89 -25.94 16.82
N GLY A 66 7.72 -25.00 16.36
CA GLY A 66 7.62 -24.44 15.01
C GLY A 66 7.16 -22.98 14.91
N TYR A 67 6.97 -22.30 16.05
CA TYR A 67 6.77 -20.86 16.10
C TYR A 67 7.49 -20.22 17.30
N SER A 68 7.74 -18.92 17.20
CA SER A 68 8.36 -18.14 18.28
C SER A 68 7.61 -16.84 18.50
N PHE A 69 7.81 -16.23 19.66
CA PHE A 69 7.12 -15.03 20.08
C PHE A 69 8.09 -13.86 20.24
N VAL A 70 7.66 -12.68 19.82
CA VAL A 70 8.16 -11.42 20.36
C VAL A 70 7.11 -10.89 21.32
N GLN A 71 7.48 -10.74 22.58
CA GLN A 71 6.58 -10.26 23.62
C GLN A 71 6.83 -8.78 23.87
N LEU A 72 5.75 -8.01 23.86
CA LEU A 72 5.77 -6.58 24.08
C LEU A 72 4.93 -6.23 25.30
N ARG A 73 5.49 -5.34 26.12
CA ARG A 73 4.76 -4.66 27.18
C ARG A 73 3.97 -3.50 26.58
N LYS A 74 2.87 -3.14 27.22
CA LYS A 74 1.98 -2.08 26.77
C LYS A 74 1.68 -1.17 27.95
N ALA A 75 1.88 0.13 27.75
CA ALA A 75 1.39 1.16 28.64
C ALA A 75 0.10 1.74 28.04
N ASP A 76 -0.88 2.00 28.90
CA ASP A 76 -2.13 2.61 28.47
C ASP A 76 -1.87 4.02 27.93
N GLY A 77 -2.61 4.36 26.87
CA GLY A 77 -2.50 5.63 26.17
C GLY A 77 -3.57 5.75 25.10
N ASP A 78 -3.66 6.94 24.51
CA ASP A 78 -4.49 7.24 23.36
C ASP A 78 -4.01 6.43 22.15
N ASP A 79 -4.93 5.81 21.42
CA ASP A 79 -4.60 5.18 20.14
C ASP A 79 -4.16 6.26 19.15
N ALA A 80 -2.88 6.23 18.74
CA ALA A 80 -2.34 7.21 17.80
C ALA A 80 -2.50 6.80 16.33
N SER A 81 -3.34 5.78 16.05
CA SER A 81 -3.54 5.28 14.70
C SER A 81 -4.28 6.31 13.85
N CYS A 82 -4.13 6.21 12.54
CA CYS A 82 -4.83 7.08 11.61
C CYS A 82 -6.36 6.83 11.57
N LEU A 83 -6.86 5.87 12.35
CA LEU A 83 -8.29 5.62 12.56
C LEU A 83 -8.87 6.43 13.72
N ASN A 84 -8.04 6.94 14.64
CA ASN A 84 -8.50 7.79 15.73
C ASN A 84 -8.68 9.24 15.26
N LEU A 85 -9.90 9.77 15.42
CA LEU A 85 -10.27 11.14 15.03
C LEU A 85 -10.05 12.17 16.16
N ASN A 86 -9.69 11.72 17.36
CA ASN A 86 -9.46 12.59 18.51
C ASN A 86 -8.02 13.12 18.54
N LYS A 87 -7.79 14.24 19.24
CA LYS A 87 -6.44 14.74 19.49
C LYS A 87 -5.72 13.79 20.44
N ILE A 88 -4.60 13.25 19.97
CA ILE A 88 -3.72 12.39 20.76
C ILE A 88 -2.82 13.27 21.62
N VAL A 89 -2.82 13.03 22.92
CA VAL A 89 -1.94 13.74 23.87
C VAL A 89 -0.87 12.80 24.41
N SER A 90 -1.24 11.56 24.71
CA SER A 90 -0.33 10.54 25.25
C SER A 90 -0.50 9.23 24.47
N PRO A 91 0.29 8.98 23.41
CA PRO A 91 0.14 7.77 22.60
C PRO A 91 0.47 6.51 23.41
N GLN A 92 -0.08 5.36 23.01
CA GLN A 92 0.30 4.07 23.57
C GLN A 92 1.79 3.80 23.39
N VAL A 93 2.44 3.31 24.45
CA VAL A 93 3.87 2.97 24.43
C VAL A 93 4.04 1.45 24.52
N LEU A 94 4.85 0.90 23.64
CA LEU A 94 5.23 -0.50 23.63
C LEU A 94 6.70 -0.65 24.05
N GLY A 95 6.93 -1.52 25.03
CA GLY A 95 8.27 -1.93 25.44
C GLY A 95 8.63 -3.28 24.83
N VAL A 96 9.75 -3.35 24.10
CA VAL A 96 10.21 -4.58 23.44
C VAL A 96 11.71 -4.75 23.61
N ASP A 97 12.18 -6.00 23.64
CA ASP A 97 13.60 -6.31 23.47
C ASP A 97 13.99 -6.02 22.00
N PRO A 98 14.79 -4.98 21.72
CA PRO A 98 15.05 -4.57 20.34
C PRO A 98 15.84 -5.62 19.54
N SER A 99 16.56 -6.52 20.21
CA SER A 99 17.31 -7.59 19.53
C SER A 99 16.40 -8.55 18.77
N LEU A 100 15.15 -8.72 19.21
CA LEU A 100 14.16 -9.59 18.58
C LEU A 100 13.54 -9.00 17.30
N LEU A 101 13.70 -7.69 17.08
CA LEU A 101 13.21 -6.99 15.90
C LEU A 101 14.31 -6.70 14.88
N GLU A 102 15.57 -7.03 15.19
CA GLU A 102 16.71 -6.70 14.35
C GLU A 102 16.61 -7.32 12.96
N GLY A 103 16.96 -6.55 11.93
CA GLY A 103 16.79 -6.95 10.53
C GLY A 103 15.33 -6.98 10.02
N ARG A 104 14.35 -6.54 10.82
CA ARG A 104 12.93 -6.45 10.43
C ARG A 104 12.48 -5.00 10.29
N TYR A 105 11.41 -4.82 9.51
CA TYR A 105 10.78 -3.56 9.15
C TYR A 105 11.69 -2.60 8.36
N SER A 106 11.06 -1.66 7.65
CA SER A 106 11.76 -0.63 6.89
C SER A 106 11.65 0.73 7.58
N PHE A 107 12.76 1.44 7.65
CA PHE A 107 12.81 2.82 8.14
C PHE A 107 12.78 3.80 6.97
N VAL A 108 11.83 4.74 7.01
CA VAL A 108 11.64 5.80 5.99
C VAL A 108 12.47 7.03 6.33
N THR A 109 12.51 7.39 7.61
CA THR A 109 13.20 8.58 8.10
C THR A 109 14.11 8.19 9.25
N ARG A 110 15.30 8.80 9.30
CA ARG A 110 16.33 8.50 10.30
C ARG A 110 16.94 9.77 10.86
N THR A 111 17.23 9.77 12.15
CA THR A 111 18.08 10.78 12.80
C THR A 111 19.53 10.29 12.89
N PRO A 112 20.51 11.16 13.24
CA PRO A 112 21.88 10.72 13.51
C PRO A 112 22.03 9.73 14.68
N TYR A 113 21.01 9.59 15.53
CA TYR A 113 21.00 8.66 16.65
C TYR A 113 20.50 7.26 16.27
N LEU A 114 19.99 7.08 15.05
CA LEU A 114 19.56 5.78 14.55
C LEU A 114 20.68 5.15 13.72
N ASP A 115 21.26 4.06 14.22
CA ASP A 115 22.32 3.33 13.54
C ASP A 115 21.83 2.72 12.21
N GLU A 116 22.68 2.72 11.19
CA GLU A 116 22.32 2.22 9.86
C GLU A 116 22.29 0.69 9.78
N GLN A 117 23.11 0.00 10.57
CA GLN A 117 23.26 -1.45 10.56
C GLN A 117 22.39 -2.13 11.62
N HIS A 118 22.24 -1.47 12.77
CA HIS A 118 21.50 -1.97 13.94
C HIS A 118 20.49 -0.93 14.45
N PRO A 119 19.47 -0.59 13.62
CA PRO A 119 18.51 0.46 13.96
C PRO A 119 17.71 0.16 15.22
N TRP A 120 17.35 -1.10 15.49
CA TRP A 120 16.54 -1.44 16.66
C TRP A 120 17.35 -1.34 17.95
N LEU A 121 18.60 -1.81 17.94
CA LEU A 121 19.51 -1.67 19.10
C LEU A 121 19.77 -0.20 19.48
N SER A 122 19.49 0.75 18.59
CA SER A 122 19.59 2.19 18.91
C SER A 122 18.60 2.62 20.00
N LEU A 123 17.53 1.87 20.25
CA LEU A 123 16.59 2.13 21.36
C LEU A 123 17.19 1.95 22.75
N GLN A 124 18.33 1.23 22.86
CA GLN A 124 19.04 0.99 24.12
C GLN A 124 20.14 2.03 24.38
N GLN A 125 20.35 2.99 23.48
CA GLN A 125 21.37 4.01 23.65
C GLN A 125 20.98 5.00 24.75
N GLU A 126 21.97 5.39 25.56
CA GLU A 126 21.84 6.50 26.50
C GLU A 126 22.03 7.83 25.75
N LEU A 127 20.98 8.64 25.66
CA LEU A 127 21.03 9.93 25.00
C LEU A 127 21.32 11.08 25.99
N PRO A 128 21.91 12.19 25.52
CA PRO A 128 22.15 13.36 26.35
C PRO A 128 20.86 13.90 26.99
N GLY A 129 20.93 14.29 28.26
CA GLY A 129 19.79 14.88 28.96
C GLY A 129 18.76 13.89 29.49
N GLY A 130 19.02 12.58 29.42
CA GLY A 130 18.07 11.55 29.86
C GLY A 130 16.92 11.32 28.88
N LEU A 131 17.10 11.74 27.62
CA LEU A 131 16.15 11.45 26.55
C LEU A 131 16.12 9.93 26.28
N ILE A 132 14.93 9.39 26.11
CA ILE A 132 14.73 7.98 25.81
C ILE A 132 14.52 7.85 24.30
N PRO A 133 15.34 7.07 23.58
CA PRO A 133 15.12 6.88 22.16
C PRO A 133 13.83 6.12 21.91
N ALA A 134 13.06 6.59 20.93
CA ALA A 134 11.77 6.03 20.56
C ALA A 134 11.63 5.95 19.03
N ILE A 135 10.92 4.92 18.57
CA ILE A 135 10.60 4.68 17.17
C ILE A 135 9.09 4.58 17.02
N ALA A 136 8.52 5.16 15.97
CA ALA A 136 7.12 4.98 15.62
C ALA A 136 6.95 5.00 14.11
N ASP A 137 5.78 4.60 13.61
CA ASP A 137 5.45 4.77 12.20
C ASP A 137 5.52 6.25 11.81
N GLU A 138 6.14 6.56 10.67
CA GLU A 138 6.28 7.92 10.14
C GLU A 138 4.92 8.63 10.04
N THR A 139 3.88 7.88 9.67
CA THR A 139 2.51 8.39 9.60
C THR A 139 1.93 8.73 10.97
N VAL A 140 2.29 7.96 12.01
CA VAL A 140 1.86 8.23 13.40
C VAL A 140 2.56 9.48 13.91
N ILE A 141 3.87 9.60 13.71
CA ILE A 141 4.66 10.78 14.10
C ILE A 141 4.07 12.05 13.46
N LYS A 142 3.89 12.01 12.14
CA LYS A 142 3.50 13.19 11.37
C LYS A 142 2.02 13.56 11.51
N TRP A 143 1.12 12.59 11.43
CA TRP A 143 -0.32 12.85 11.34
C TRP A 143 -1.05 12.60 12.65
N GLY A 144 -0.62 11.61 13.43
CA GLY A 144 -1.19 11.33 14.75
C GLY A 144 -0.70 12.34 15.80
N LEU A 145 0.63 12.51 15.90
CA LEU A 145 1.24 13.38 16.91
C LEU A 145 1.45 14.82 16.42
N GLY A 146 1.48 15.05 15.12
CA GLY A 146 1.79 16.38 14.55
C GLY A 146 3.25 16.78 14.73
N LEU A 147 4.15 15.82 14.88
CA LEU A 147 5.58 15.98 15.10
C LEU A 147 6.39 15.56 13.86
N SER A 148 7.70 15.80 13.90
CA SER A 148 8.66 15.28 12.94
C SER A 148 9.64 14.31 13.60
N VAL A 149 10.23 13.41 12.82
CA VAL A 149 11.36 12.60 13.29
C VAL A 149 12.51 13.52 13.70
N GLY A 150 13.03 13.34 14.91
CA GLY A 150 13.96 14.23 15.58
C GLY A 150 13.33 15.12 16.66
N ASP A 151 12.00 15.23 16.72
CA ASP A 151 11.31 15.94 17.79
C ASP A 151 11.20 15.06 19.06
N THR A 152 11.02 15.73 20.19
CA THR A 152 10.81 15.10 21.49
C THR A 152 9.33 15.07 21.84
N LEU A 153 8.82 13.89 22.18
CA LEU A 153 7.51 13.68 22.75
C LEU A 153 7.61 13.72 24.28
N HIS A 154 6.93 14.69 24.89
CA HIS A 154 6.84 14.79 26.33
C HIS A 154 5.71 13.91 26.83
N TYR A 155 6.03 12.94 27.69
CA TYR A 155 5.08 11.98 28.22
C TYR A 155 5.02 12.13 29.74
N THR A 156 3.81 12.11 30.30
CA THR A 156 3.61 12.09 31.75
C THR A 156 3.21 10.69 32.16
N ASN A 157 4.04 10.03 32.95
CA ASN A 157 3.75 8.71 33.47
C ASN A 157 2.56 8.77 34.47
N SER A 158 1.89 7.64 34.67
CA SER A 158 0.83 7.39 35.65
C SER A 158 1.18 7.82 37.08
N ASN A 159 2.47 7.77 37.44
CA ASN A 159 3.00 8.21 38.73
C ASN A 159 3.28 9.72 38.81
N GLY A 160 2.94 10.50 37.77
CA GLY A 160 3.17 11.95 37.68
C GLY A 160 4.60 12.35 37.31
N GLY A 161 5.49 11.39 37.03
CA GLY A 161 6.83 11.65 36.50
C GLY A 161 6.77 12.07 35.03
N SER A 162 7.61 13.03 34.63
CA SER A 162 7.77 13.40 33.22
C SER A 162 8.89 12.58 32.60
N MET A 163 8.67 12.06 31.41
CA MET A 163 9.68 11.40 30.58
C MET A 163 9.67 12.01 29.18
N GLU A 164 10.83 12.04 28.55
CA GLU A 164 11.02 12.68 27.25
C GLU A 164 11.49 11.64 26.24
N LEU A 165 10.64 11.35 25.26
CA LEU A 165 10.91 10.37 24.22
C LEU A 165 11.41 11.08 22.97
N LEU A 166 12.66 10.85 22.58
CA LEU A 166 13.20 11.38 21.33
C LEU A 166 12.82 10.44 20.17
N LEU A 167 12.11 10.96 19.17
CA LEU A 167 11.73 10.18 17.99
C LEU A 167 12.92 10.02 17.05
N ILE A 168 13.70 8.94 17.20
CA ILE A 168 14.96 8.74 16.47
C ILE A 168 14.77 8.14 15.07
N GLY A 169 13.62 7.54 14.79
CA GLY A 169 13.31 6.89 13.52
C GLY A 169 11.83 6.80 13.20
N GLY A 170 11.51 6.94 11.91
CA GLY A 170 10.17 6.77 11.36
C GLY A 170 10.06 5.48 10.55
N LEU A 171 9.23 4.53 10.98
CA LEU A 171 8.97 3.29 10.24
C LEU A 171 8.07 3.55 9.03
N ALA A 172 8.23 2.72 8.00
CA ALA A 172 7.20 2.56 6.98
C ALA A 172 5.91 2.03 7.63
N PRO A 173 4.72 2.29 7.04
CA PRO A 173 3.46 1.83 7.61
C PRO A 173 3.50 0.34 8.01
N SER A 174 3.26 0.07 9.30
CA SER A 174 3.47 -1.24 9.91
C SER A 174 2.31 -1.67 10.80
N VAL A 175 2.42 -2.88 11.38
CA VAL A 175 1.47 -3.40 12.38
C VAL A 175 1.48 -2.62 13.70
N PHE A 176 2.48 -1.75 13.91
CA PHE A 176 2.62 -0.92 15.10
C PHE A 176 1.91 0.43 15.02
N GLN A 177 1.16 0.72 13.94
CA GLN A 177 0.35 1.95 13.88
C GLN A 177 -0.45 2.15 15.17
N GLY A 178 -0.40 3.38 15.67
CA GLY A 178 -0.99 3.78 16.94
C GLY A 178 -0.08 3.69 18.16
N ASN A 179 1.14 3.17 18.01
CA ASN A 179 2.06 2.96 19.12
C ASN A 179 3.41 3.66 18.92
N VAL A 180 4.04 4.00 20.03
CA VAL A 180 5.44 4.42 20.13
C VAL A 180 6.24 3.29 20.77
N ILE A 181 7.36 2.91 20.17
CA ILE A 181 8.18 1.76 20.58
C ILE A 181 9.43 2.26 21.29
N ILE A 182 9.73 1.68 22.45
CA ILE A 182 10.94 1.93 23.23
C ILE A 182 11.57 0.61 23.67
N ALA A 183 12.84 0.65 24.09
CA ALA A 183 13.51 -0.51 24.68
C ALA A 183 12.79 -0.95 25.97
N ASN A 184 12.68 -2.26 26.17
CA ASN A 184 12.00 -2.85 27.31
C ASN A 184 12.63 -2.46 28.65
N GLU A 185 13.95 -2.23 28.70
CA GLU A 185 14.64 -1.72 29.89
C GLU A 185 14.10 -0.35 30.30
N ASN A 186 14.04 0.59 29.35
CA ASN A 186 13.50 1.94 29.56
C ASN A 186 12.02 1.90 29.91
N PHE A 187 11.26 0.99 29.30
CA PHE A 187 9.85 0.78 29.60
C PHE A 187 9.64 0.35 31.05
N LEU A 188 10.42 -0.61 31.56
CA LEU A 188 10.28 -1.11 32.93
C LEU A 188 10.65 -0.06 33.99
N GLU A 189 11.63 0.79 33.69
CA GLU A 189 12.00 1.90 34.58
C GLU A 189 10.89 2.95 34.67
N HIS A 190 10.26 3.26 33.54
CA HIS A 190 9.31 4.36 33.43
C HIS A 190 7.84 3.93 33.55
N PHE A 191 7.50 2.65 33.45
CA PHE A 191 6.14 2.11 33.58
C PHE A 191 6.10 0.86 34.51
N PRO A 192 6.55 0.98 35.77
CA PRO A 192 6.64 -0.16 36.69
C PRO A 192 5.28 -0.78 37.03
N GLU A 193 4.18 -0.06 36.83
CA GLU A 193 2.81 -0.53 37.01
C GLU A 193 2.38 -1.54 35.94
N SER A 194 2.99 -1.48 34.75
CA SER A 194 2.68 -2.39 33.65
C SER A 194 3.32 -3.77 33.92
N SER A 195 2.49 -4.63 34.51
CA SER A 195 2.86 -6.01 34.81
C SER A 195 2.76 -6.88 33.55
N GLY A 196 3.77 -7.72 33.30
CA GLY A 196 3.78 -8.68 32.19
C GLY A 196 3.74 -8.06 30.79
N THR A 197 3.45 -8.89 29.80
CA THR A 197 3.35 -8.56 28.38
C THR A 197 1.91 -8.73 27.92
N HIS A 198 1.45 -7.83 27.04
CA HIS A 198 0.07 -7.80 26.55
C HIS A 198 -0.01 -7.94 25.04
N VAL A 199 1.06 -7.64 24.32
CA VAL A 199 1.10 -7.66 22.85
C VAL A 199 2.13 -8.68 22.42
N PHE A 200 1.81 -9.45 21.38
CA PHE A 200 2.61 -10.57 20.90
C PHE A 200 2.69 -10.55 19.39
N LEU A 201 3.89 -10.67 18.86
CA LEU A 201 4.12 -11.02 17.46
C LEU A 201 4.50 -12.49 17.40
N VAL A 202 3.87 -13.26 16.53
CA VAL A 202 4.13 -14.69 16.36
C VAL A 202 4.82 -14.91 15.03
N ASP A 203 6.02 -15.46 15.07
CA ASP A 203 6.76 -15.90 13.89
C ASP A 203 6.45 -17.39 13.64
N GLY A 204 5.97 -17.72 12.45
CA GLY A 204 5.58 -19.08 12.08
C GLY A 204 5.27 -19.19 10.59
N ALA A 205 5.27 -20.41 10.05
CA ALA A 205 5.06 -20.63 8.63
C ALA A 205 3.58 -20.44 8.22
N LEU A 206 3.34 -19.85 7.04
CA LEU A 206 1.98 -19.67 6.50
C LEU A 206 1.23 -21.00 6.34
N THR A 207 1.93 -22.11 6.06
CA THR A 207 1.33 -23.45 5.95
C THR A 207 0.67 -23.90 7.24
N ASP A 208 1.15 -23.41 8.38
CA ASP A 208 0.72 -23.85 9.70
C ASP A 208 -0.27 -22.87 10.34
N THR A 209 -0.72 -21.85 9.60
CA THR A 209 -1.67 -20.81 10.06
C THR A 209 -2.86 -21.39 10.84
N THR A 210 -3.52 -22.42 10.31
CA THR A 210 -4.68 -23.04 10.97
C THR A 210 -4.30 -23.83 12.22
N LEU A 211 -3.14 -24.48 12.20
CA LEU A 211 -2.63 -25.24 13.34
C LEU A 211 -2.29 -24.29 14.48
N ILE A 212 -1.42 -23.30 14.22
CA ILE A 212 -0.97 -22.30 15.19
C ILE A 212 -2.17 -21.55 15.78
N ARG A 213 -3.09 -21.06 14.96
CA ARG A 213 -4.31 -20.38 15.45
C ARG A 213 -5.13 -21.26 16.40
N SER A 214 -5.25 -22.56 16.08
CA SER A 214 -6.02 -23.50 16.92
C SER A 214 -5.31 -23.86 18.22
N GLU A 215 -3.97 -23.90 18.23
CA GLU A 215 -3.16 -24.17 19.42
C GLU A 215 -3.16 -22.97 20.36
N LEU A 216 -2.79 -21.78 19.85
CA LEU A 216 -2.74 -20.56 20.65
C LEU A 216 -4.12 -20.18 21.20
N GLY A 217 -5.19 -20.32 20.40
CA GLY A 217 -6.55 -20.08 20.84
C GLY A 217 -7.06 -21.07 21.91
N ARG A 218 -6.42 -22.24 22.04
CA ARG A 218 -6.69 -23.19 23.14
C ARG A 218 -5.82 -22.88 24.35
N GLY A 219 -4.51 -22.74 24.16
CA GLY A 219 -3.54 -22.51 25.25
C GLY A 219 -3.74 -21.20 26.00
N PHE A 220 -4.19 -20.15 25.32
CA PHE A 220 -4.34 -18.80 25.90
C PHE A 220 -5.78 -18.35 26.08
N ARG A 221 -6.76 -19.26 26.01
CA ARG A 221 -8.19 -18.92 26.16
C ARG A 221 -8.49 -18.13 27.43
N ASP A 222 -7.88 -18.53 28.53
CA ASP A 222 -8.13 -17.93 29.86
C ASP A 222 -7.48 -16.54 30.04
N LEU A 223 -6.63 -16.13 29.09
CA LEU A 223 -5.95 -14.83 29.11
C LEU A 223 -6.67 -13.77 28.27
N GLY A 224 -7.84 -14.11 27.69
CA GLY A 224 -8.53 -13.22 26.76
C GLY A 224 -7.70 -12.98 25.50
N TRP A 225 -7.15 -14.05 24.93
CA TRP A 225 -6.30 -14.02 23.74
C TRP A 225 -7.10 -13.66 22.49
N ASP A 226 -6.75 -12.54 21.88
CA ASP A 226 -7.23 -12.13 20.57
C ASP A 226 -6.06 -12.13 19.58
N MET A 227 -6.26 -12.71 18.41
CA MET A 227 -5.20 -12.82 17.41
C MET A 227 -5.72 -12.70 15.98
N GLN A 228 -4.99 -11.94 15.19
CA GLN A 228 -5.29 -11.72 13.78
C GLN A 228 -4.01 -11.82 12.95
N LEU A 229 -4.16 -12.08 11.65
CA LEU A 229 -3.01 -12.08 10.75
C LEU A 229 -2.43 -10.67 10.69
N THR A 230 -1.11 -10.56 10.71
CA THR A 230 -0.42 -9.26 10.54
C THR A 230 -0.80 -8.60 9.22
N SER A 231 -1.01 -9.38 8.16
CA SER A 231 -1.49 -8.90 6.87
C SER A 231 -2.91 -8.32 6.93
N GLU A 232 -3.80 -8.92 7.73
CA GLU A 232 -5.17 -8.42 7.94
C GLU A 232 -5.15 -7.11 8.73
N ARG A 233 -4.40 -7.06 9.84
CA ARG A 233 -4.20 -5.86 10.64
C ARG A 233 -3.62 -4.71 9.82
N LEU A 234 -2.57 -4.99 9.04
CA LEU A 234 -1.95 -3.99 8.18
C LEU A 234 -2.92 -3.52 7.07
N ALA A 235 -3.75 -4.42 6.53
CA ALA A 235 -4.78 -4.05 5.57
C ALA A 235 -5.89 -3.17 6.18
N GLU A 236 -6.24 -3.40 7.44
CA GLU A 236 -7.20 -2.57 8.19
C GLU A 236 -6.65 -1.15 8.39
N PHE A 237 -5.39 -1.00 8.83
CA PHE A 237 -4.75 0.32 8.95
C PHE A 237 -4.61 1.04 7.61
N ASN A 238 -4.36 0.31 6.52
CA ASN A 238 -4.31 0.88 5.19
C ASN A 238 -5.70 1.01 4.53
N SER A 239 -6.80 0.66 5.21
CA SER A 239 -8.14 0.66 4.62
C SER A 239 -8.57 2.05 4.13
N VAL A 240 -8.23 3.11 4.87
CA VAL A 240 -8.50 4.50 4.49
C VAL A 240 -7.72 4.87 3.21
N THR A 241 -6.43 4.54 3.15
CA THR A 241 -5.60 4.76 1.96
C THR A 241 -6.11 3.95 0.76
N ASN A 242 -6.50 2.70 0.98
CA ASN A 242 -7.05 1.81 -0.05
C ASN A 242 -8.41 2.32 -0.57
N ALA A 243 -9.26 2.86 0.29
CA ALA A 243 -10.53 3.48 -0.10
C ALA A 243 -10.27 4.73 -0.98
N TYR A 244 -9.33 5.58 -0.58
CA TYR A 244 -8.90 6.73 -1.38
C TYR A 244 -8.41 6.29 -2.77
N LEU A 245 -7.48 5.33 -2.84
CA LEU A 245 -6.99 4.78 -4.12
C LEU A 245 -8.10 4.16 -4.96
N SER A 246 -9.08 3.49 -4.33
CA SER A 246 -10.23 2.92 -5.02
C SER A 246 -11.11 3.99 -5.67
N ILE A 247 -11.31 5.14 -5.02
CA ILE A 247 -12.03 6.28 -5.60
C ILE A 247 -11.30 6.81 -6.84
N PHE A 248 -9.97 7.01 -6.77
CA PHE A 248 -9.20 7.44 -7.96
C PHE A 248 -9.25 6.41 -9.07
N LEU A 249 -9.26 5.12 -8.74
CA LEU A 249 -9.38 4.06 -9.75
C LEU A 249 -10.74 4.13 -10.45
N VAL A 250 -11.83 4.30 -9.70
CA VAL A 250 -13.17 4.47 -10.26
C VAL A 250 -13.23 5.74 -11.12
N MET A 251 -12.68 6.86 -10.66
CA MET A 251 -12.59 8.10 -11.44
C MET A 251 -11.76 7.92 -12.72
N GLY A 252 -10.63 7.22 -12.64
CA GLY A 252 -9.79 6.87 -13.78
C GLY A 252 -10.51 5.95 -14.77
N ALA A 253 -11.23 4.95 -14.28
CA ALA A 253 -12.06 4.06 -15.10
C ALA A 253 -13.20 4.81 -15.80
N LEU A 254 -13.87 5.73 -15.11
CA LEU A 254 -14.86 6.64 -15.70
C LEU A 254 -14.22 7.55 -16.76
N GLY A 255 -13.03 8.08 -16.48
CA GLY A 255 -12.24 8.84 -17.45
C GLY A 255 -11.92 8.04 -18.71
N LEU A 256 -11.57 6.76 -18.56
CA LEU A 256 -11.36 5.85 -19.68
C LEU A 256 -12.65 5.57 -20.47
N LEU A 257 -13.77 5.37 -19.78
CA LEU A 257 -15.08 5.21 -20.42
C LEU A 257 -15.45 6.45 -21.24
N LEU A 258 -15.32 7.64 -20.66
CA LEU A 258 -15.58 8.91 -21.36
C LEU A 258 -14.62 9.11 -22.53
N GLY A 259 -13.33 8.76 -22.38
CA GLY A 259 -12.34 8.77 -23.45
C GLY A 259 -12.71 7.84 -24.61
N THR A 260 -13.27 6.67 -24.29
CA THR A 260 -13.75 5.70 -25.27
C THR A 260 -14.96 6.24 -26.06
N PHE A 261 -15.93 6.87 -25.38
CA PHE A 261 -17.03 7.55 -26.07
C PHE A 261 -16.55 8.72 -26.93
N GLY A 262 -15.61 9.51 -26.43
CA GLY A 262 -14.96 10.58 -27.19
C GLY A 262 -14.29 10.05 -28.46
N LEU A 263 -13.60 8.89 -28.36
CA LEU A 263 -13.04 8.21 -29.52
C LEU A 263 -14.15 7.84 -30.52
N VAL A 264 -15.26 7.26 -30.07
CA VAL A 264 -16.39 6.91 -30.96
C VAL A 264 -16.88 8.11 -31.75
N VAL A 265 -17.08 9.25 -31.08
CA VAL A 265 -17.57 10.47 -31.71
C VAL A 265 -16.56 11.01 -32.73
N VAL A 266 -15.27 11.09 -32.38
CA VAL A 266 -14.26 11.65 -33.29
C VAL A 266 -13.97 10.71 -34.46
N LEU A 267 -13.92 9.39 -34.23
CA LEU A 267 -13.78 8.40 -35.31
C LEU A 267 -14.94 8.52 -36.30
N SER A 268 -16.16 8.56 -35.80
CA SER A 268 -17.35 8.65 -36.63
C SER A 268 -17.34 9.95 -37.44
N ARG A 269 -17.03 11.07 -36.80
CA ARG A 269 -16.91 12.37 -37.46
C ARG A 269 -15.84 12.37 -38.54
N SER A 270 -14.65 11.83 -38.25
CA SER A 270 -13.54 11.83 -39.22
C SER A 270 -13.81 10.92 -40.42
N ILE A 271 -14.51 9.80 -40.24
CA ILE A 271 -14.94 8.94 -41.35
C ILE A 271 -15.97 9.67 -42.21
N LEU A 272 -16.89 10.42 -41.59
CA LEU A 272 -17.88 11.23 -42.31
C LEU A 272 -17.22 12.37 -43.11
N GLU A 273 -16.25 13.08 -42.51
CA GLU A 273 -15.50 14.15 -43.19
C GLU A 273 -14.68 13.60 -44.38
N ARG A 274 -14.15 12.38 -44.27
CA ARG A 274 -13.33 11.72 -45.31
C ARG A 274 -14.13 10.79 -46.22
N LYS A 275 -15.46 10.89 -46.22
CA LYS A 275 -16.34 9.99 -46.98
C LYS A 275 -16.09 10.05 -48.49
N GLN A 276 -15.77 11.23 -49.02
CA GLN A 276 -15.44 11.42 -50.44
C GLN A 276 -14.10 10.75 -50.82
N GLU A 277 -13.08 10.85 -49.97
CA GLU A 277 -11.80 10.16 -50.18
C GLU A 277 -11.99 8.63 -50.19
N ILE A 278 -12.79 8.11 -49.24
CA ILE A 278 -13.10 6.68 -49.14
C ILE A 278 -13.88 6.19 -50.37
N ALA A 279 -14.81 7.00 -50.88
CA ALA A 279 -15.57 6.69 -52.09
C ALA A 279 -14.67 6.66 -53.34
N LEU A 280 -13.72 7.59 -53.46
CA LEU A 280 -12.72 7.60 -54.53
C LEU A 280 -11.82 6.36 -54.49
N LEU A 281 -11.32 5.98 -53.31
CA LEU A 281 -10.52 4.76 -53.15
C LEU A 281 -11.29 3.50 -53.58
N LYS A 282 -12.57 3.40 -53.21
CA LYS A 282 -13.44 2.31 -53.70
C LYS A 282 -13.62 2.35 -55.22
N ALA A 283 -13.80 3.53 -55.82
CA ALA A 283 -13.97 3.67 -57.26
C ALA A 283 -12.71 3.25 -58.06
N VAL A 284 -11.53 3.43 -57.48
CA VAL A 284 -10.24 2.96 -58.04
C VAL A 284 -10.04 1.45 -57.84
N GLY A 285 -10.90 0.77 -57.07
CA GLY A 285 -10.91 -0.68 -56.90
C GLY A 285 -10.33 -1.19 -55.59
N TYR A 286 -10.11 -0.33 -54.58
CA TYR A 286 -9.71 -0.81 -53.26
C TYR A 286 -10.82 -1.63 -52.59
N SER A 287 -10.47 -2.79 -52.03
CA SER A 287 -11.38 -3.61 -51.24
C SER A 287 -11.78 -2.91 -49.94
N GLN A 288 -12.97 -3.23 -49.42
CA GLN A 288 -13.45 -2.71 -48.14
C GLN A 288 -12.54 -3.09 -46.97
N GLU A 289 -11.85 -4.23 -47.06
CA GLU A 289 -10.88 -4.69 -46.07
C GLU A 289 -9.60 -3.84 -46.09
N ASN A 290 -9.10 -3.47 -47.27
CA ASN A 290 -7.91 -2.62 -47.40
C ASN A 290 -8.17 -1.22 -46.82
N ILE A 291 -9.34 -0.65 -47.12
CA ILE A 291 -9.76 0.65 -46.59
C ILE A 291 -9.90 0.58 -45.06
N ARG A 292 -10.55 -0.48 -44.55
CA ARG A 292 -10.67 -0.70 -43.10
C ARG A 292 -9.30 -0.81 -42.44
N SER A 293 -8.39 -1.61 -43.00
CA SER A 293 -7.05 -1.77 -42.46
C SER A 293 -6.27 -0.45 -42.43
N LEU A 294 -6.44 0.40 -43.44
CA LEU A 294 -5.81 1.72 -43.50
C LEU A 294 -6.30 2.61 -42.34
N VAL A 295 -7.61 2.73 -42.18
CA VAL A 295 -8.22 3.53 -41.11
C VAL A 295 -7.86 2.99 -39.73
N VAL A 296 -7.96 1.67 -39.51
CA VAL A 296 -7.58 1.05 -38.24
C VAL A 296 -6.13 1.37 -37.91
N ARG A 297 -5.21 1.24 -38.87
CA ARG A 297 -3.78 1.49 -38.65
C ARG A 297 -3.49 2.96 -38.29
N GLU A 298 -4.18 3.90 -38.91
CA GLU A 298 -4.07 5.33 -38.58
C GLU A 298 -4.45 5.60 -37.13
N TYR A 299 -5.60 5.09 -36.68
CA TYR A 299 -6.05 5.30 -35.30
C TYR A 299 -5.30 4.46 -34.27
N LEU A 300 -4.77 3.32 -34.67
CA LEU A 300 -3.90 2.51 -33.81
C LEU A 300 -2.58 3.24 -33.52
N ILE A 301 -2.04 3.97 -34.51
CA ILE A 301 -0.88 4.86 -34.28
C ILE A 301 -1.26 5.98 -33.29
N LEU A 302 -2.42 6.62 -33.46
CA LEU A 302 -2.87 7.68 -32.54
C LEU A 302 -3.10 7.15 -31.11
N LEU A 303 -3.66 5.95 -30.98
CA LEU A 303 -3.83 5.25 -29.71
C LEU A 303 -2.47 5.01 -29.05
N LEU A 304 -1.51 4.46 -29.78
CA LEU A 304 -0.16 4.18 -29.27
C LEU A 304 0.55 5.45 -28.84
N VAL A 305 0.50 6.52 -29.63
CA VAL A 305 1.10 7.81 -29.27
C VAL A 305 0.47 8.36 -27.98
N GLY A 306 -0.85 8.27 -27.84
CA GLY A 306 -1.56 8.65 -26.62
C GLY A 306 -1.09 7.85 -25.42
N ILE A 307 -1.10 6.52 -25.51
CA ILE A 307 -0.67 5.62 -24.43
C ILE A 307 0.79 5.87 -24.04
N VAL A 308 1.70 5.99 -25.02
CA VAL A 308 3.11 6.27 -24.77
C VAL A 308 3.29 7.60 -24.06
N SER A 309 2.62 8.66 -24.51
CA SER A 309 2.71 9.99 -23.86
C SER A 309 2.14 10.00 -22.43
N GLY A 310 1.03 9.27 -22.20
CA GLY A 310 0.45 9.10 -20.87
C GLY A 310 1.33 8.27 -19.94
N PHE A 311 1.96 7.21 -20.48
CA PHE A 311 2.91 6.37 -19.75
C PHE A 311 4.15 7.13 -19.31
N PHE A 312 4.76 7.92 -20.21
CA PHE A 312 5.90 8.76 -19.85
C PHE A 312 5.52 9.79 -18.78
N SER A 313 4.37 10.45 -18.92
CA SER A 313 3.87 11.38 -17.89
C SER A 313 3.65 10.67 -16.55
N ALA A 314 3.13 9.43 -16.57
CA ALA A 314 2.85 8.67 -15.36
C ALA A 314 4.13 8.28 -14.65
N ILE A 315 5.12 7.77 -15.38
CA ILE A 315 6.44 7.44 -14.83
C ILE A 315 7.08 8.67 -14.19
N ILE A 316 7.04 9.83 -14.86
CA ILE A 316 7.62 11.05 -14.30
C ILE A 316 6.92 11.43 -12.99
N ALA A 317 5.59 11.32 -12.95
CA ALA A 317 4.81 11.64 -11.75
C ALA A 317 5.03 10.63 -10.61
N THR A 318 5.21 9.35 -10.92
CA THR A 318 5.43 8.28 -9.93
C THR A 318 6.90 8.04 -9.60
N LEU A 319 7.83 8.70 -10.29
CA LEU A 319 9.27 8.50 -10.12
C LEU A 319 9.75 8.65 -8.67
N PRO A 320 9.34 9.65 -7.88
CA PRO A 320 9.74 9.76 -6.48
C PRO A 320 9.24 8.57 -5.64
N SER A 321 8.04 8.08 -5.93
CA SER A 321 7.43 6.92 -5.26
C SER A 321 8.22 5.64 -5.58
N ILE A 322 8.56 5.43 -6.85
CA ILE A 322 9.34 4.27 -7.34
C ILE A 322 10.78 4.28 -6.80
N LEU A 323 11.41 5.47 -6.71
CA LEU A 323 12.77 5.62 -6.18
C LEU A 323 12.84 5.43 -4.67
N SER A 324 11.77 5.76 -3.94
CA SER A 324 11.69 5.40 -2.53
C SER A 324 11.50 3.88 -2.38
N THR A 325 12.49 3.20 -1.80
CA THR A 325 12.59 1.74 -1.63
C THR A 325 11.43 1.09 -0.85
N HIS A 326 10.43 1.88 -0.44
CA HIS A 326 9.35 1.51 0.48
C HIS A 326 7.99 1.35 -0.20
N THR A 327 7.92 1.46 -1.54
CA THR A 327 6.70 1.18 -2.28
C THR A 327 6.88 -0.10 -3.10
N GLY A 328 6.20 -1.17 -2.67
CA GLY A 328 6.09 -2.42 -3.44
C GLY A 328 5.25 -2.19 -4.69
N THR A 329 5.78 -1.47 -5.68
CA THR A 329 5.10 -1.22 -6.94
C THR A 329 5.00 -2.53 -7.72
N SER A 330 3.78 -3.05 -7.86
CA SER A 330 3.54 -4.27 -8.62
C SER A 330 3.64 -3.97 -10.11
N PHE A 331 4.79 -4.25 -10.73
CA PHE A 331 4.97 -4.08 -12.18
C PHE A 331 3.96 -4.91 -13.00
N SER A 332 3.50 -6.04 -12.45
CA SER A 332 2.48 -6.88 -13.08
C SER A 332 1.13 -6.16 -13.18
N SER A 333 0.75 -5.35 -12.18
CA SER A 333 -0.49 -4.58 -12.21
C SER A 333 -0.45 -3.50 -13.30
N ILE A 334 0.69 -2.81 -13.46
CA ILE A 334 0.89 -1.78 -14.49
C ILE A 334 0.76 -2.39 -15.88
N ILE A 335 1.42 -3.54 -16.12
CA ILE A 335 1.36 -4.25 -17.40
C ILE A 335 -0.07 -4.71 -17.70
N LEU A 336 -0.77 -5.25 -16.70
CA LEU A 336 -2.16 -5.70 -16.85
C LEU A 336 -3.08 -4.54 -17.26
N TRP A 337 -2.96 -3.39 -16.59
CA TRP A 337 -3.76 -2.21 -16.91
C TRP A 337 -3.44 -1.61 -18.28
N LEU A 338 -2.15 -1.56 -18.65
CA LEU A 338 -1.72 -1.16 -20.00
C LEU A 338 -2.30 -2.08 -21.07
N ALA A 339 -2.29 -3.39 -20.84
CA ALA A 339 -2.87 -4.37 -21.74
C ALA A 339 -4.39 -4.15 -21.90
N ILE A 340 -5.11 -3.94 -20.79
CA ILE A 340 -6.56 -3.63 -20.81
C ILE A 340 -6.83 -2.38 -21.64
N LEU A 341 -6.06 -1.30 -21.45
CA LEU A 341 -6.18 -0.05 -22.22
C LEU A 341 -5.98 -0.27 -23.72
N ILE A 342 -4.92 -0.99 -24.12
CA ILE A 342 -4.61 -1.27 -25.52
C ILE A 342 -5.70 -2.13 -26.15
N ILE A 343 -6.12 -3.20 -25.46
CA ILE A 343 -7.15 -4.12 -25.95
C ILE A 343 -8.48 -3.38 -26.12
N ASN A 344 -8.86 -2.56 -25.14
CA ASN A 344 -10.09 -1.78 -25.19
C ASN A 344 -10.09 -0.81 -26.39
N GLY A 345 -9.02 0.00 -26.53
CA GLY A 345 -8.88 0.94 -27.64
C GLY A 345 -8.89 0.23 -29.00
N TRP A 346 -8.15 -0.87 -29.13
CA TRP A 346 -8.13 -1.69 -30.35
C TRP A 346 -9.52 -2.24 -30.70
N LEU A 347 -10.22 -2.81 -29.72
CA LEU A 347 -11.55 -3.39 -29.91
C LEU A 347 -12.55 -2.33 -30.40
N TRP A 348 -12.57 -1.15 -29.78
CA TRP A 348 -13.46 -0.07 -30.18
C TRP A 348 -13.15 0.47 -31.58
N ILE A 349 -11.86 0.72 -31.90
CA ILE A 349 -11.45 1.12 -33.25
C ILE A 349 -11.96 0.10 -34.27
N GLN A 350 -11.78 -1.19 -34.02
CA GLN A 350 -12.23 -2.26 -34.92
C GLN A 350 -13.77 -2.27 -35.09
N LEU A 351 -14.53 -2.16 -34.00
CA LEU A 351 -16.00 -2.15 -34.04
C LEU A 351 -16.54 -0.93 -34.81
N ILE A 352 -16.02 0.25 -34.52
CA ILE A 352 -16.51 1.50 -35.09
C ILE A 352 -16.16 1.57 -36.58
N THR A 353 -14.92 1.25 -36.96
CA THR A 353 -14.53 1.22 -38.37
C THR A 353 -15.33 0.17 -39.15
N ARG A 354 -15.64 -1.00 -38.55
CA ARG A 354 -16.55 -1.99 -39.18
C ARG A 354 -17.96 -1.42 -39.39
N SER A 355 -18.52 -0.78 -38.36
CA SER A 355 -19.88 -0.25 -38.39
C SER A 355 -20.01 0.88 -39.42
N ALA A 356 -19.12 1.87 -39.35
CA ALA A 356 -19.12 3.04 -40.21
C ALA A 356 -18.88 2.71 -41.70
N LEU A 357 -18.07 1.69 -42.00
CA LEU A 357 -17.83 1.26 -43.38
C LEU A 357 -18.90 0.33 -43.96
N LYS A 358 -19.75 -0.28 -43.10
CA LYS A 358 -20.88 -1.11 -43.54
C LYS A 358 -22.05 -0.28 -44.04
N ASP A 359 -22.18 0.96 -43.59
CA ASP A 359 -23.30 1.82 -43.98
C ASP A 359 -23.31 2.03 -45.50
N THR A 360 -24.43 1.65 -46.11
CA THR A 360 -24.71 1.71 -47.55
C THR A 360 -24.66 3.13 -48.14
N SER A 361 -24.47 4.15 -47.29
CA SER A 361 -24.37 5.55 -47.66
C SER A 361 -23.09 5.94 -48.41
N ILE A 362 -22.07 5.06 -48.49
CA ILE A 362 -20.84 5.34 -49.25
C ILE A 362 -21.12 5.45 -50.76
N TYR A 363 -22.09 4.67 -51.28
CA TYR A 363 -22.52 4.76 -52.68
C TYR A 363 -23.36 6.02 -52.95
N ALA A 364 -24.13 6.49 -51.96
CA ALA A 364 -24.89 7.73 -52.04
C ALA A 364 -23.98 8.97 -52.08
N ALA A 365 -22.80 8.94 -51.45
CA ALA A 365 -21.87 10.07 -51.45
C ALA A 365 -21.27 10.41 -52.82
N LEU A 366 -21.27 9.47 -53.77
CA LEU A 366 -20.89 9.75 -55.17
C LEU A 366 -22.00 10.47 -55.94
N ARG A 367 -23.23 10.52 -55.41
CA ARG A 367 -24.39 11.11 -56.07
C ARG A 367 -24.63 12.59 -55.73
N ASN A 368 -23.84 13.16 -54.83
CA ASN A 368 -23.91 14.58 -54.46
C ASN A 368 -25.31 15.03 -53.97
N ASP A 369 -26.04 14.13 -53.28
CA ASP A 369 -27.26 14.44 -52.50
C ASP A 369 -26.94 14.53 -51.00
#